data_AF-A0A8S2PH72-F1
#
_entry.id   AF-A0A8S2PH72-F1
#
_cell.length_a   1.000
_cell.length_b   1.000
_cell.length_c   1.000
_cell.angle_alpha   90.00
_cell.angle_beta   90.00
_cell.angle_gamma   90.00
#
_symmetry.space_group_name_H-M   'P 1'
#
loop_
_entity.id
_entity.type
_entity.pdbx_description
1 polymer ?
#
loop_
_entity_poly.entity_id
_entity_poly.type
_entity_poly.pdbx_seq_one_letter_code
_entity_poly.pdbx_strand_id
1 'polypeptide(L)'
;MSVDDVPPETRQVLFAMKQAKKLVKYVKLVGLNQQVKENGGVTLYQSTIVRWLSLCDLLESVVKSFKIIRKLLIGKEKQRLIIDLNLQYLKQLCTILKPFKHAIVSIQIGGAPSLYLASMHYAALKDVLQSFESVKKYNEENIDVKKENRSFDDSTDDDLEQELPGIKWFRERLLVLLTEMIVLDIRHVAATFLNPRYRSLKKLPDYVKEQCFQYIRRKIRQIREKQAQQQHQTQFSEPQNKRLKVEKDFFARFESASLSEEFADNNTSGNETEEYDYSTFGKKHQETFPFLSKYARSILSIPATRTNVEREFSAAG
;
A
#
# COMPACT_ATOMS: atom_id res chain seq x y z
N MET A 1 21.97 18.16 -5.59
CA MET A 1 22.28 17.53 -6.89
C MET A 1 22.22 18.61 -7.94
N SER A 2 23.30 18.81 -8.71
CA SER A 2 23.31 19.76 -9.81
C SER A 2 22.39 19.24 -10.94
N VAL A 3 21.90 20.14 -11.80
CA VAL A 3 21.02 19.77 -12.93
C VAL A 3 21.75 18.90 -13.97
N ASP A 4 23.09 18.88 -13.93
CA ASP A 4 23.94 18.17 -14.88
C ASP A 4 24.28 16.72 -14.47
N ASP A 5 23.93 16.29 -13.25
CA ASP A 5 24.15 14.91 -12.75
C ASP A 5 22.98 13.95 -13.06
N VAL A 6 21.98 14.41 -13.81
CA VAL A 6 20.79 13.61 -14.14
C VAL A 6 21.07 12.78 -15.39
N PRO A 7 21.09 11.43 -15.31
CA PRO A 7 21.36 10.58 -16.47
C PRO A 7 20.42 10.91 -17.64
N PRO A 8 20.91 10.87 -18.89
CA PRO A 8 20.10 11.17 -20.07
C PRO A 8 18.83 10.31 -20.16
N GLU A 9 18.85 9.11 -19.59
CA GLU A 9 17.72 8.17 -19.48
C GLU A 9 16.57 8.74 -18.62
N THR A 10 16.88 9.49 -17.57
CA THR A 10 15.89 10.17 -16.71
C THR A 10 15.09 11.21 -17.50
N ARG A 11 15.71 11.86 -18.50
CA ARG A 11 15.04 12.89 -19.31
C ARG A 11 13.87 12.30 -20.09
N GLN A 12 13.98 11.04 -20.55
CA GLN A 12 12.94 10.38 -21.34
C GLN A 12 11.68 10.09 -20.50
N VAL A 13 11.87 9.60 -19.27
CA VAL A 13 10.77 9.35 -18.33
C VAL A 13 10.05 10.65 -17.96
N LEU A 14 10.81 11.66 -17.54
CA LEU A 14 10.23 12.96 -17.16
C LEU A 14 9.55 13.64 -18.34
N PHE A 15 10.11 13.51 -19.54
CA PHE A 15 9.51 14.03 -20.77
C PHE A 15 8.17 13.33 -21.06
N ALA A 16 8.10 11.99 -21.00
CA ALA A 16 6.86 11.26 -21.19
C ALA A 16 5.77 11.70 -20.21
N MET A 17 6.10 11.84 -18.92
CA MET A 17 5.17 12.33 -17.90
C MET A 17 4.72 13.77 -18.17
N LYS A 18 5.62 14.64 -18.61
CA LYS A 18 5.31 16.04 -18.97
C LYS A 18 4.36 16.12 -20.16
N GLN A 19 4.59 15.31 -21.20
CA GLN A 19 3.72 15.26 -22.37
C GLN A 19 2.33 14.71 -22.02
N ALA A 20 2.25 13.66 -21.19
CA ALA A 20 0.97 13.16 -20.69
C ALA A 20 0.17 14.24 -19.94
N LYS A 21 0.83 14.99 -19.04
CA LYS A 21 0.20 16.13 -18.35
C LYS A 21 -0.28 17.23 -19.31
N LYS A 22 0.53 17.56 -20.33
CA LYS A 22 0.18 18.56 -21.36
C LYS A 22 -1.04 18.11 -22.16
N LEU A 23 -1.09 16.84 -22.55
CA LEU A 23 -2.22 16.26 -23.26
C LEU A 23 -3.51 16.33 -22.43
N VAL A 24 -3.47 15.89 -21.17
CA VAL A 24 -4.64 15.95 -20.27
C VAL A 24 -5.11 17.38 -20.08
N LYS A 25 -4.18 18.34 -19.86
CA LYS A 25 -4.52 19.75 -19.71
C LYS A 25 -5.28 20.26 -20.94
N TYR A 26 -4.80 19.93 -22.14
CA TYR A 26 -5.47 20.31 -23.38
C TYR A 26 -6.87 19.69 -23.48
N VAL A 27 -6.99 18.36 -23.34
CA VAL A 27 -8.26 17.63 -23.45
C VAL A 27 -9.31 18.19 -22.50
N LYS A 28 -8.93 18.55 -21.27
CA LYS A 28 -9.82 19.21 -20.32
C LYS A 28 -10.20 20.64 -20.74
N LEU A 29 -9.22 21.46 -21.12
CA LEU A 29 -9.44 22.85 -21.49
C LEU A 29 -10.45 23.01 -22.63
N VAL A 30 -10.40 22.09 -23.61
CA VAL A 30 -11.30 22.12 -24.77
C VAL A 30 -12.55 21.23 -24.61
N GLY A 31 -12.81 20.69 -23.42
CA GLY A 31 -14.01 19.90 -23.15
C GLY A 31 -14.08 18.54 -23.86
N LEU A 32 -12.95 17.98 -24.30
CA LEU A 32 -12.92 16.74 -25.10
C LEU A 32 -13.19 15.47 -24.29
N ASN A 33 -13.21 15.53 -22.96
CA ASN A 33 -13.47 14.35 -22.11
C ASN A 33 -14.83 13.70 -22.40
N GLN A 34 -15.84 14.51 -22.74
CA GLN A 34 -17.16 14.00 -23.10
C GLN A 34 -17.11 13.18 -24.40
N GLN A 35 -16.43 13.73 -25.43
CA GLN A 35 -16.22 13.03 -26.71
C GLN A 35 -15.38 11.77 -26.54
N VAL A 36 -14.34 11.79 -25.70
CA VAL A 36 -13.54 10.59 -25.40
C VAL A 36 -14.43 9.49 -24.82
N LYS A 37 -15.33 9.83 -23.89
CA LYS A 37 -16.25 8.88 -23.27
C LYS A 37 -17.29 8.34 -24.25
N GLU A 38 -17.86 9.21 -25.09
CA GLU A 38 -18.83 8.83 -26.14
C GLU A 38 -18.22 7.89 -27.18
N ASN A 39 -16.92 8.01 -27.45
CA ASN A 39 -16.19 7.13 -28.36
C ASN A 39 -15.64 5.86 -27.68
N GLY A 40 -16.15 5.50 -26.49
CA GLY A 40 -15.79 4.27 -25.77
C GLY A 40 -14.52 4.36 -24.92
N GLY A 41 -14.00 5.57 -24.68
CA GLY A 41 -12.80 5.80 -23.89
C GLY A 41 -13.10 6.07 -22.41
N VAL A 42 -12.03 6.20 -21.64
CA VAL A 42 -12.06 6.64 -20.23
C VAL A 42 -11.76 8.14 -20.13
N THR A 43 -12.45 8.82 -19.21
CA THR A 43 -12.19 10.22 -18.87
C THR A 43 -10.74 10.42 -18.45
N LEU A 44 -10.09 11.46 -18.96
CA LEU A 44 -8.72 11.78 -18.55
C LEU A 44 -8.67 12.47 -17.19
N TYR A 45 -7.90 11.88 -16.29
CA TYR A 45 -7.67 12.40 -14.94
C TYR A 45 -6.50 13.37 -14.92
N GLN A 46 -6.68 14.49 -14.24
CA GLN A 46 -5.60 15.44 -14.01
C GLN A 46 -4.91 15.11 -12.69
N SER A 47 -3.59 15.03 -12.74
CA SER A 47 -2.80 14.84 -11.54
C SER A 47 -2.75 16.13 -10.72
N THR A 48 -2.98 16.00 -9.42
CA THR A 48 -2.69 17.04 -8.43
C THR A 48 -1.23 16.91 -7.98
N ILE A 49 -0.54 18.04 -7.82
CA ILE A 49 0.91 18.10 -7.55
C ILE A 49 1.31 17.26 -6.31
N VAL A 50 0.42 17.13 -5.34
CA VAL A 50 0.73 16.58 -4.01
C VAL A 50 0.45 15.08 -3.89
N ARG A 51 -0.24 14.42 -4.84
CA ARG A 51 -0.71 13.03 -4.67
C ARG A 51 -0.24 12.09 -5.77
N TRP A 52 0.58 11.11 -5.38
CA TRP A 52 1.10 10.05 -6.25
C TRP A 52 0.01 9.23 -6.95
N LEU A 53 -1.09 8.90 -6.26
CA LEU A 53 -2.23 8.19 -6.85
C LEU A 53 -2.80 8.94 -8.06
N SER A 54 -2.89 10.27 -7.98
CA SER A 54 -3.42 11.10 -9.07
C SER A 54 -2.53 11.08 -10.32
N LEU A 55 -1.22 10.84 -10.15
CA LEU A 55 -0.30 10.65 -11.26
C LEU A 55 -0.51 9.29 -11.90
N CYS A 56 -0.65 8.22 -11.11
CA CYS A 56 -0.97 6.89 -11.65
C CYS A 56 -2.29 6.92 -12.44
N ASP A 57 -3.35 7.52 -11.88
CA ASP A 57 -4.65 7.65 -12.54
C ASP A 57 -4.57 8.48 -13.83
N LEU A 58 -3.77 9.55 -13.83
CA LEU A 58 -3.50 10.34 -15.04
C LEU A 58 -2.87 9.47 -16.13
N LEU A 59 -1.77 8.77 -15.80
CA LEU A 59 -1.03 7.98 -16.78
C LEU A 59 -1.89 6.82 -17.32
N GLU A 60 -2.58 6.10 -16.43
CA GLU A 60 -3.49 5.01 -16.81
C GLU A 60 -4.62 5.51 -17.72
N SER A 61 -5.24 6.65 -17.41
CA SER A 61 -6.31 7.20 -18.25
C SER A 61 -5.83 7.59 -19.65
N VAL A 62 -4.60 8.12 -19.75
CA VAL A 62 -3.98 8.43 -21.05
C VAL A 62 -3.72 7.16 -21.85
N VAL A 63 -3.13 6.13 -21.23
CA VAL A 63 -2.86 4.84 -21.90
C VAL A 63 -4.16 4.20 -22.37
N LYS A 64 -5.19 4.11 -21.50
CA LYS A 64 -6.48 3.48 -21.81
C LYS A 64 -7.22 4.18 -22.95
N SER A 65 -7.17 5.51 -23.00
CA SER A 65 -7.87 6.29 -24.03
C SER A 65 -7.00 6.66 -25.24
N PHE A 66 -5.75 6.19 -25.32
CA PHE A 66 -4.78 6.69 -26.29
C PHE A 66 -5.25 6.56 -27.74
N LYS A 67 -5.74 5.36 -28.14
CA LYS A 67 -6.23 5.10 -29.52
C LYS A 67 -7.35 6.08 -29.91
N ILE A 68 -8.27 6.36 -28.98
CA ILE A 68 -9.42 7.24 -29.17
C ILE A 68 -9.00 8.70 -29.24
N ILE A 69 -8.16 9.14 -28.30
CA ILE A 69 -7.62 10.51 -28.26
C ILE A 69 -6.84 10.80 -29.54
N ARG A 70 -6.06 9.82 -30.02
CA ARG A 70 -5.34 9.94 -31.29
C ARG A 70 -6.27 10.21 -32.46
N LYS A 71 -7.36 9.44 -32.61
CA LYS A 71 -8.36 9.66 -33.65
C LYS A 71 -8.99 11.06 -33.55
N LEU A 72 -9.40 11.47 -32.35
CA LEU A 72 -10.03 12.78 -32.11
C LEU A 72 -9.08 13.96 -32.42
N LEU A 73 -7.81 13.86 -32.03
CA LEU A 73 -6.84 14.93 -32.27
C LEU A 73 -6.39 15.01 -33.73
N ILE A 74 -6.35 13.89 -34.45
CA ILE A 74 -6.15 13.90 -35.92
C ILE A 74 -7.31 14.62 -36.60
N GLY A 75 -8.56 14.31 -36.24
CA GLY A 75 -9.75 14.97 -36.80
C GLY A 75 -9.85 16.47 -36.47
N LYS A 76 -9.07 16.98 -35.51
CA LYS A 76 -9.00 18.40 -35.12
C LYS A 76 -7.70 19.09 -35.55
N GLU A 77 -6.87 18.43 -36.35
CA GLU A 77 -5.56 18.94 -36.81
C GLU A 77 -4.59 19.29 -35.65
N LYS A 78 -4.70 18.57 -34.54
CA LYS A 78 -3.87 18.76 -33.32
C LYS A 78 -2.95 17.57 -33.03
N GLN A 79 -2.58 16.79 -34.06
CA GLN A 79 -1.70 15.62 -33.94
C GLN A 79 -0.36 15.93 -33.24
N ARG A 80 0.15 17.17 -33.34
CA ARG A 80 1.38 17.62 -32.65
C ARG A 80 1.38 17.40 -31.14
N LEU A 81 0.21 17.30 -30.50
CA LEU A 81 0.11 17.03 -29.06
C LEU A 81 0.40 15.57 -28.67
N ILE A 82 0.43 14.65 -29.65
CA ILE A 82 0.63 13.22 -29.41
C ILE A 82 1.90 12.69 -30.09
N ILE A 83 2.42 13.37 -31.11
CA ILE A 83 3.64 12.94 -31.83
C ILE A 83 4.81 12.67 -30.89
N ASP A 84 4.97 13.51 -29.87
CA ASP A 84 6.06 13.40 -28.89
C ASP A 84 5.72 12.46 -27.71
N LEU A 85 4.52 11.87 -27.69
CA LEU A 85 4.07 11.01 -26.59
C LEU A 85 4.55 9.58 -26.83
N ASN A 86 5.57 9.16 -26.09
CA ASN A 86 6.03 7.77 -26.15
C ASN A 86 5.11 6.87 -25.31
N LEU A 87 4.20 6.15 -26.00
CA LEU A 87 3.22 5.26 -25.36
C LEU A 87 3.88 4.11 -24.59
N GLN A 88 5.01 3.58 -25.08
CA GLN A 88 5.72 2.48 -24.44
C GLN A 88 6.25 2.89 -23.06
N TYR A 89 6.85 4.07 -22.96
CA TYR A 89 7.27 4.65 -21.66
C TYR A 89 6.08 4.83 -20.72
N LEU A 90 4.91 5.27 -21.21
CA LEU A 90 3.72 5.42 -20.38
C LEU A 90 3.16 4.09 -19.90
N LYS A 91 3.11 3.07 -20.77
CA LYS A 91 2.71 1.71 -20.42
C LYS A 91 3.64 1.15 -19.32
N GLN A 92 4.96 1.18 -19.53
CA GLN A 92 5.93 0.70 -18.55
C GLN A 92 5.91 1.50 -17.23
N LEU A 93 5.68 2.83 -17.29
CA LEU A 93 5.46 3.64 -16.09
C LEU A 93 4.22 3.19 -15.31
N CYS A 94 3.12 2.89 -15.99
CA CYS A 94 1.93 2.34 -15.33
C CYS A 94 2.25 0.98 -14.69
N THR A 95 2.97 0.11 -15.41
CA THR A 95 3.39 -1.21 -14.92
C THR A 95 4.17 -1.12 -13.60
N ILE A 96 5.21 -0.27 -13.52
CA ILE A 96 6.02 -0.15 -12.30
C ILE A 96 5.34 0.62 -11.16
N LEU A 97 4.37 1.48 -11.47
CA LEU A 97 3.62 2.25 -10.47
C LEU A 97 2.39 1.51 -9.93
N LYS A 98 1.90 0.47 -10.63
CA LYS A 98 0.73 -0.33 -10.21
C LYS A 98 0.89 -0.97 -8.82
N PRO A 99 2.05 -1.57 -8.45
CA PRO A 99 2.27 -2.08 -7.10
C PRO A 99 2.15 -1.00 -6.01
N PHE A 100 2.67 0.19 -6.26
CA PHE A 100 2.57 1.31 -5.33
C PHE A 100 1.13 1.78 -5.17
N LYS A 101 0.38 1.86 -6.28
CA LYS A 101 -1.04 2.21 -6.24
C LYS A 101 -1.82 1.21 -5.39
N HIS A 102 -1.61 -0.08 -5.59
CA HIS A 102 -2.23 -1.12 -4.77
C HIS A 102 -1.87 -0.96 -3.29
N ALA A 103 -0.57 -0.87 -2.97
CA ALA A 103 -0.10 -0.69 -1.60
C ALA A 103 -0.73 0.54 -0.92
N ILE A 104 -0.69 1.71 -1.55
CA ILE A 104 -1.22 2.94 -0.96
C ILE A 104 -2.74 2.84 -0.75
N VAL A 105 -3.48 2.28 -1.73
CA VAL A 105 -4.94 2.09 -1.59
C VAL A 105 -5.27 1.19 -0.41
N SER A 106 -4.54 0.08 -0.24
CA SER A 106 -4.74 -0.87 0.85
C SER A 106 -4.34 -0.28 2.21
N ILE A 107 -3.23 0.45 2.30
CA ILE A 107 -2.78 1.12 3.53
C ILE A 107 -3.77 2.24 3.93
N GLN A 108 -4.39 2.91 2.96
CA GLN A 108 -5.37 3.98 3.17
C GLN A 108 -6.80 3.49 3.41
N ILE A 109 -7.01 2.19 3.65
CA ILE A 109 -8.35 1.67 3.93
C ILE A 109 -8.88 2.30 5.24
N GLY A 110 -10.13 2.78 5.19
CA GLY A 110 -10.87 3.28 6.35
C GLY A 110 -11.73 2.18 6.96
N GLY A 111 -12.01 2.26 8.27
CA GLY A 111 -12.89 1.32 8.96
C GLY A 111 -12.28 -0.04 9.35
N ALA A 112 -11.10 -0.38 8.84
CA ALA A 112 -10.38 -1.61 9.17
C ALA A 112 -8.93 -1.33 9.67
N PRO A 113 -8.33 -2.23 10.46
CA PRO A 113 -6.93 -2.10 10.86
C PRO A 113 -5.99 -2.03 9.65
N SER A 114 -5.16 -0.99 9.59
CA SER A 114 -4.25 -0.79 8.46
C SER A 114 -2.79 -0.63 8.85
N LEU A 115 -2.46 -0.38 10.13
CA LEU A 115 -1.06 -0.17 10.56
C LEU A 115 -0.14 -1.35 10.20
N TYR A 116 -0.65 -2.57 10.29
CA TYR A 116 0.11 -3.78 9.97
C TYR A 116 0.42 -3.92 8.47
N LEU A 117 -0.41 -3.30 7.60
CA LEU A 117 -0.26 -3.35 6.15
C LEU A 117 0.96 -2.55 5.68
N ALA A 118 1.37 -1.52 6.41
CA ALA A 118 2.52 -0.69 6.05
C ALA A 118 3.81 -1.51 5.94
N SER A 119 4.14 -2.32 6.97
CA SER A 119 5.33 -3.18 6.95
C SER A 119 5.25 -4.25 5.87
N MET A 120 4.06 -4.81 5.66
CA MET A 120 3.81 -5.86 4.67
C MET A 120 4.00 -5.36 3.25
N HIS A 121 3.37 -4.24 2.90
CA HIS A 121 3.52 -3.63 1.58
C HIS A 121 4.91 -3.06 1.37
N TYR A 122 5.57 -2.52 2.39
CA TYR A 122 6.96 -2.10 2.26
C TYR A 122 7.87 -3.26 1.87
N ALA A 123 7.78 -4.40 2.57
CA ALA A 123 8.56 -5.59 2.23
C ALA A 123 8.21 -6.12 0.83
N ALA A 124 6.92 -6.19 0.49
CA ALA A 124 6.47 -6.62 -0.83
C ALA A 124 6.99 -5.70 -1.95
N LEU A 125 6.88 -4.38 -1.80
CA LEU A 125 7.38 -3.41 -2.78
C LEU A 125 8.90 -3.51 -2.93
N LYS A 126 9.64 -3.70 -1.83
CA LYS A 126 11.09 -3.88 -1.89
C LYS A 126 11.50 -5.09 -2.71
N ASP A 127 10.78 -6.20 -2.58
CA ASP A 127 11.01 -7.43 -3.34
C ASP A 127 10.61 -7.24 -4.81
N VAL A 128 9.43 -6.67 -5.05
CA VAL A 128 8.86 -6.44 -6.39
C VAL A 128 9.74 -5.52 -7.23
N LEU A 129 10.36 -4.51 -6.62
CA LEU A 129 11.20 -3.55 -7.35
C LEU A 129 12.61 -4.04 -7.65
N GLN A 130 13.00 -5.24 -7.21
CA GLN A 130 14.34 -5.79 -7.52
C GLN A 130 14.55 -6.02 -9.02
N SER A 131 13.49 -6.39 -9.75
CA SER A 131 13.56 -6.60 -11.20
C SER A 131 12.25 -6.21 -11.89
N PHE A 132 12.33 -5.88 -13.18
CA PHE A 132 11.14 -5.61 -13.97
C PHE A 132 10.23 -6.83 -14.11
N GLU A 133 10.82 -8.03 -14.16
CA GLU A 133 10.08 -9.28 -14.23
C GLU A 133 9.26 -9.53 -12.96
N SER A 134 9.83 -9.23 -11.78
CA SER A 134 9.11 -9.29 -10.51
C SER A 134 7.91 -8.34 -10.47
N VAL A 135 8.02 -7.17 -11.10
CA VAL A 135 6.90 -6.23 -11.26
C VAL A 135 5.80 -6.81 -12.15
N LYS A 136 6.15 -7.39 -13.29
CA LYS A 136 5.18 -8.02 -14.20
C LYS A 136 4.43 -9.14 -13.50
N LYS A 137 5.17 -10.09 -12.92
CA LYS A 137 4.61 -11.21 -12.16
C LYS A 137 3.68 -10.74 -11.04
N TYR A 138 4.08 -9.73 -10.26
CA TYR A 138 3.20 -9.16 -9.25
C TYR A 138 1.91 -8.62 -9.85
N ASN A 139 2.00 -7.89 -10.96
CA ASN A 139 0.85 -7.30 -11.61
C ASN A 139 -0.11 -8.33 -12.20
N GLU A 140 0.39 -9.47 -12.68
CA GLU A 140 -0.36 -10.64 -13.15
C GLU A 140 -1.08 -11.35 -12.00
N GLU A 141 -0.38 -11.60 -10.90
CA GLU A 141 -0.94 -12.24 -9.69
C GLU A 141 -2.01 -11.37 -9.01
N ASN A 142 -1.94 -10.06 -9.20
CA ASN A 142 -2.85 -9.07 -8.61
C ASN A 142 -3.79 -8.44 -9.65
N ILE A 143 -4.05 -9.11 -10.79
CA ILE A 143 -5.11 -8.70 -11.70
C ILE A 143 -6.45 -8.93 -11.01
N ASP A 144 -7.17 -7.83 -10.76
CA ASP A 144 -8.49 -7.82 -10.15
C ASP A 144 -9.51 -8.38 -11.18
N VAL A 145 -9.64 -9.71 -11.25
CA VAL A 145 -10.53 -10.45 -12.19
C VAL A 145 -11.97 -9.91 -12.16
N LYS A 146 -12.36 -9.23 -11.07
CA LYS A 146 -13.71 -8.66 -10.90
C LYS A 146 -13.92 -7.27 -11.51
N LYS A 147 -12.90 -6.57 -12.04
CA LYS A 147 -13.06 -5.18 -12.57
C LYS A 147 -12.68 -4.97 -14.03
N GLU A 148 -12.05 -5.92 -14.71
CA GLU A 148 -11.62 -5.76 -16.11
C GLU A 148 -12.56 -6.42 -17.15
N ASN A 149 -13.86 -6.52 -16.85
CA ASN A 149 -14.89 -6.84 -17.85
C ASN A 149 -15.25 -5.63 -18.75
N ARG A 150 -14.25 -4.93 -19.28
CA ARG A 150 -14.43 -4.01 -20.41
C ARG A 150 -13.25 -4.20 -21.36
N SER A 151 -13.42 -5.17 -22.26
CA SER A 151 -12.74 -5.33 -23.55
C SER A 151 -11.69 -4.25 -23.83
N PHE A 152 -10.52 -4.39 -23.22
CA PHE A 152 -9.33 -3.69 -23.68
C PHE A 152 -8.75 -4.60 -24.75
N ASP A 153 -8.69 -4.10 -25.99
CA ASP A 153 -8.10 -4.78 -27.13
C ASP A 153 -6.61 -5.06 -26.83
N ASP A 154 -6.40 -6.27 -26.31
CA ASP A 154 -5.24 -6.89 -25.68
C ASP A 154 -4.16 -7.35 -26.69
N SER A 155 -4.21 -6.83 -27.91
CA SER A 155 -3.36 -7.29 -29.01
C SER A 155 -1.99 -6.62 -29.09
N THR A 156 -1.53 -5.92 -28.03
CA THR A 156 -0.23 -5.18 -28.06
C THR A 156 0.55 -5.24 -26.73
N ASP A 157 0.56 -6.40 -26.07
CA ASP A 157 1.44 -6.63 -24.92
C ASP A 157 2.85 -7.12 -25.30
N ASP A 158 3.07 -7.50 -26.58
CA ASP A 158 4.40 -7.77 -27.17
C ASP A 158 5.38 -6.58 -27.01
N ASP A 159 4.87 -5.35 -26.84
CA ASP A 159 5.68 -4.13 -26.71
C ASP A 159 6.35 -3.96 -25.33
N LEU A 160 6.05 -4.82 -24.35
CA LEU A 160 6.53 -4.71 -22.97
C LEU A 160 7.59 -5.75 -22.59
N GLU A 161 8.09 -6.55 -23.52
CA GLU A 161 9.06 -7.61 -23.23
C GLU A 161 10.34 -7.07 -22.55
N GLN A 162 10.88 -5.95 -23.03
CA GLN A 162 12.15 -5.40 -22.53
C GLN A 162 11.96 -4.10 -21.72
N GLU A 163 12.60 -4.03 -20.56
CA GLU A 163 12.66 -2.84 -19.71
C GLU A 163 13.46 -1.73 -20.41
N LEU A 164 12.85 -0.56 -20.62
CA LEU A 164 13.55 0.58 -21.20
C LEU A 164 14.60 1.14 -20.21
N PRO A 165 15.76 1.64 -20.67
CA PRO A 165 16.82 2.16 -19.79
C PRO A 165 16.33 3.22 -18.79
N GLY A 166 15.47 4.15 -19.24
CA GLY A 166 14.89 5.16 -18.36
C GLY A 166 13.92 4.58 -17.32
N ILE A 167 13.18 3.52 -17.69
CA ILE A 167 12.28 2.81 -16.78
C ILE A 167 13.07 2.05 -15.72
N LYS A 168 14.15 1.36 -16.12
CA LYS A 168 15.09 0.71 -15.19
C LYS A 168 15.62 1.70 -14.15
N TRP A 169 16.14 2.82 -14.61
CA TRP A 169 16.63 3.87 -13.71
C TRP A 169 15.53 4.37 -12.77
N PHE A 170 14.33 4.60 -13.30
CA PHE A 170 13.22 5.09 -12.49
C PHE A 170 12.76 4.05 -11.45
N ARG A 171 12.74 2.75 -11.78
CA ARG A 171 12.47 1.65 -10.85
C ARG A 171 13.51 1.59 -9.73
N GLU A 172 14.79 1.66 -10.06
CA GLU A 172 15.88 1.73 -9.07
C GLU A 172 15.75 2.96 -8.18
N ARG A 173 15.35 4.10 -8.76
CA ARG A 173 15.07 5.32 -8.00
C ARG A 173 13.86 5.18 -7.07
N LEU A 174 12.79 4.51 -7.52
CA LEU A 174 11.62 4.20 -6.69
C LEU A 174 12.00 3.34 -5.48
N LEU A 175 12.92 2.40 -5.64
CA LEU A 175 13.43 1.59 -4.53
C LEU A 175 14.15 2.44 -3.47
N VAL A 176 14.94 3.44 -3.89
CA VAL A 176 15.59 4.39 -2.98
C VAL A 176 14.53 5.24 -2.25
N LEU A 177 13.60 5.81 -3.02
CA LEU A 177 12.52 6.67 -2.50
C LEU A 177 11.53 5.91 -1.61
N LEU A 178 11.40 4.59 -1.74
CA LEU A 178 10.51 3.78 -0.91
C LEU A 178 10.80 3.98 0.59
N THR A 179 12.07 4.13 0.96
CA THR A 179 12.50 4.35 2.35
C THR A 179 12.09 5.72 2.89
N GLU A 180 12.02 6.73 2.02
CA GLU A 180 11.54 8.08 2.34
C GLU A 180 10.00 8.13 2.36
N MET A 181 9.35 7.37 1.47
CA MET A 181 7.89 7.35 1.34
C MET A 181 7.18 6.60 2.47
N ILE A 182 7.74 5.47 2.90
CA ILE A 182 7.17 4.64 3.96
C ILE A 182 8.16 4.57 5.11
N VAL A 183 8.02 5.51 6.04
CA VAL A 183 8.83 5.54 7.26
C VAL A 183 8.25 4.53 8.25
N LEU A 184 8.84 3.34 8.27
CA LEU A 184 8.49 2.30 9.22
C LEU A 184 9.10 2.60 10.60
N ASP A 185 8.30 2.35 11.62
CA ASP A 185 8.73 2.33 13.01
C ASP A 185 8.34 1.00 13.67
N ILE A 186 8.75 0.83 14.93
CA ILE A 186 8.51 -0.40 15.67
C ILE A 186 7.01 -0.71 15.90
N ARG A 187 6.12 0.29 15.80
CA ARG A 187 4.67 0.07 15.93
C ARG A 187 4.11 -0.63 14.71
N HIS A 188 4.61 -0.32 13.52
CA HIS A 188 4.22 -1.01 12.30
C HIS A 188 4.59 -2.50 12.38
N VAL A 189 5.82 -2.79 12.83
CA VAL A 189 6.29 -4.18 13.02
C VAL A 189 5.47 -4.89 14.10
N ALA A 190 5.20 -4.22 15.23
CA ALA A 190 4.38 -4.79 16.30
C ALA A 190 2.94 -5.07 15.84
N ALA A 191 2.34 -4.19 15.04
CA ALA A 191 1.03 -4.44 14.46
C ALA A 191 1.05 -5.64 13.49
N THR A 192 2.09 -5.76 12.67
CA THR A 192 2.29 -6.92 11.79
C THR A 192 2.45 -8.23 12.57
N PHE A 193 3.25 -8.22 13.65
CA PHE A 193 3.44 -9.38 14.50
C PHE A 193 2.14 -9.84 15.18
N LEU A 194 1.33 -8.88 15.64
CA LEU A 194 0.07 -9.16 16.31
C LEU A 194 -1.04 -9.58 15.34
N ASN A 195 -0.79 -9.48 14.02
CA ASN A 195 -1.66 -10.10 13.02
C ASN A 195 -1.34 -11.60 12.92
N PRO A 196 -2.30 -12.50 13.17
CA PRO A 196 -2.08 -13.95 13.13
C PRO A 196 -1.47 -14.45 11.82
N ARG A 197 -1.86 -13.86 10.68
CA ARG A 197 -1.35 -14.24 9.36
C ARG A 197 0.13 -13.92 9.16
N TYR A 198 0.65 -12.91 9.86
CA TYR A 198 2.00 -12.38 9.65
C TYR A 198 2.91 -12.47 10.89
N ARG A 199 2.47 -13.23 11.90
CA ARG A 199 3.14 -13.40 13.20
C ARG A 199 4.58 -13.90 13.10
N SER A 200 4.91 -14.68 12.07
CA SER A 200 6.27 -15.20 11.87
C SER A 200 7.29 -14.15 11.45
N LEU A 201 6.85 -12.99 10.95
CA LEU A 201 7.71 -11.91 10.46
C LEU A 201 8.85 -12.39 9.54
N LYS A 202 8.57 -13.40 8.69
CA LYS A 202 9.59 -14.12 7.88
C LYS A 202 10.52 -13.20 7.08
N LYS A 203 10.02 -12.04 6.65
CA LYS A 203 10.75 -11.07 5.82
C LYS A 203 11.55 -10.02 6.60
N LEU A 204 11.54 -10.06 7.93
CA LEU A 204 12.26 -9.09 8.76
C LEU A 204 13.55 -9.69 9.38
N PRO A 205 14.62 -8.90 9.52
CA PRO A 205 15.82 -9.34 10.22
C PRO A 205 15.55 -9.67 11.70
N ASP A 206 16.30 -10.61 12.26
CA ASP A 206 16.07 -11.08 13.64
C ASP A 206 16.27 -9.99 14.69
N TYR A 207 17.20 -9.05 14.46
CA TYR A 207 17.37 -7.90 15.36
C TYR A 207 16.11 -7.02 15.43
N VAL A 208 15.37 -6.89 14.32
CA VAL A 208 14.10 -6.13 14.28
C VAL A 208 13.00 -6.89 15.03
N LYS A 209 12.97 -8.22 14.90
CA LYS A 209 12.03 -9.08 15.64
C LYS A 209 12.25 -8.95 17.15
N GLU A 210 13.50 -9.01 17.60
CA GLU A 210 13.82 -8.87 19.02
C GLU A 210 13.44 -7.49 19.56
N GLN A 211 13.74 -6.41 18.82
CA GLN A 211 13.27 -5.07 19.18
C GLN A 211 11.74 -5.00 19.28
N CYS A 212 11.02 -5.69 18.38
CA CYS A 212 9.57 -5.75 18.39
C CYS A 212 9.05 -6.47 19.66
N PHE A 213 9.65 -7.61 20.01
CA PHE A 213 9.27 -8.35 21.22
C PHE A 213 9.51 -7.52 22.47
N GLN A 214 10.69 -6.91 22.62
CA GLN A 214 11.00 -6.01 23.74
C GLN A 214 10.02 -4.83 23.82
N TYR A 215 9.69 -4.25 22.67
CA TYR A 215 8.73 -3.16 22.59
C TYR A 215 7.33 -3.58 23.08
N ILE A 216 6.84 -4.74 22.65
CA ILE A 216 5.54 -5.28 23.08
C ILE A 216 5.56 -5.61 24.58
N ARG A 217 6.60 -6.30 25.09
CA ARG A 217 6.77 -6.60 26.51
C ARG A 217 6.69 -5.33 27.37
N ARG A 218 7.41 -4.28 26.97
CA ARG A 218 7.36 -2.97 27.64
C ARG A 218 5.96 -2.36 27.64
N LYS A 219 5.24 -2.43 26.52
CA LYS A 219 3.87 -1.89 26.42
C LYS A 219 2.87 -2.67 27.28
N ILE A 220 2.97 -3.99 27.32
CA ILE A 220 2.17 -4.83 28.21
C ILE A 220 2.41 -4.46 29.68
N ARG A 221 3.67 -4.30 30.08
CA ARG A 221 4.03 -3.87 31.44
C ARG A 221 3.40 -2.52 31.80
N GLN A 222 3.48 -1.53 30.92
CA GLN A 222 2.86 -0.22 31.13
C GLN A 222 1.34 -0.30 31.30
N ILE A 223 0.67 -1.19 30.55
CA ILE A 223 -0.79 -1.39 30.67
C ILE A 223 -1.12 -2.01 32.03
N ARG A 224 -0.33 -3.00 32.49
CA ARG A 224 -0.49 -3.63 33.81
C ARG A 224 -0.35 -2.61 34.94
N GLU A 225 0.69 -1.78 34.89
CA GLU A 225 0.96 -0.74 35.89
C GLU A 225 -0.19 0.28 35.97
N LYS A 226 -0.70 0.74 34.83
CA LYS A 226 -1.85 1.66 34.78
C LYS A 226 -3.13 1.06 35.36
N GLN A 227 -3.40 -0.22 35.10
CA GLN A 227 -4.59 -0.88 35.66
C GLN A 227 -4.48 -1.08 37.17
N ALA A 228 -3.28 -1.39 37.68
CA ALA A 228 -3.05 -1.47 39.12
C ALA A 228 -3.26 -0.11 39.80
N GLN A 229 -2.79 1.00 39.20
CA GLN A 229 -2.99 2.35 39.75
C GLN A 229 -4.48 2.77 39.77
N GLN A 230 -5.23 2.44 38.72
CA GLN A 230 -6.67 2.73 38.65
C GLN A 230 -7.48 2.00 39.72
N GLN A 231 -7.11 0.76 40.05
CA GLN A 231 -7.72 -0.01 41.14
C GLN A 231 -7.41 0.60 42.52
N HIS A 232 -6.20 1.10 42.74
CA HIS A 232 -5.86 1.77 44.01
C HIS A 232 -6.54 3.14 44.19
N GLN A 233 -6.83 3.86 43.11
CA GLN A 233 -7.58 5.13 43.19
C GLN A 233 -9.10 4.94 43.39
N THR A 234 -9.66 3.77 43.07
CA THR A 234 -11.07 3.44 43.34
C THR A 234 -11.30 2.71 44.68
N GLN A 235 -10.24 2.25 45.35
CA GLN A 235 -10.29 1.62 46.66
C GLN A 235 -9.88 2.59 47.77
N PHE A 236 -10.73 3.59 48.03
CA PHE A 236 -10.79 4.27 49.33
C PHE A 236 -11.87 3.67 50.25
N SER A 237 -12.34 2.45 49.95
CA SER A 237 -13.19 1.67 50.85
C SER A 237 -12.86 0.18 50.75
N GLU A 238 -12.27 -0.31 51.85
CA GLU A 238 -12.00 -1.70 52.28
C GLU A 238 -10.85 -2.52 51.67
N PRO A 239 -10.03 -3.18 52.53
CA PRO A 239 -8.87 -3.94 52.10
C PRO A 239 -9.25 -5.41 51.83
N GLN A 240 -8.95 -5.91 50.64
CA GLN A 240 -8.78 -7.36 50.47
C GLN A 240 -7.46 -7.71 49.79
N ASN A 241 -6.58 -8.29 50.62
CA ASN A 241 -5.40 -9.03 50.25
C ASN A 241 -5.70 -10.10 49.19
N LYS A 242 -5.20 -9.92 47.97
CA LYS A 242 -4.84 -11.04 47.09
C LYS A 242 -3.46 -10.81 46.51
N ARG A 243 -2.49 -11.58 47.01
CA ARG A 243 -1.14 -11.68 46.46
C ARG A 243 -1.25 -12.00 44.96
N LEU A 244 -0.79 -11.06 44.12
CA LEU A 244 -0.59 -11.28 42.69
C LEU A 244 0.38 -12.45 42.53
N LYS A 245 -0.12 -13.61 42.10
CA LYS A 245 0.72 -14.69 41.58
C LYS A 245 1.56 -14.07 40.46
N VAL A 246 2.87 -14.23 40.55
CA VAL A 246 3.81 -13.93 39.47
C VAL A 246 3.41 -14.83 38.29
N GLU A 247 2.57 -14.32 37.41
CA GLU A 247 2.23 -14.97 36.15
C GLU A 247 3.53 -15.14 35.37
N LYS A 248 3.94 -16.41 35.17
CA LYS A 248 4.97 -16.82 34.21
C LYS A 248 4.81 -16.06 32.91
N ASP A 249 5.91 -15.76 32.22
CA ASP A 249 5.94 -14.92 31.02
C ASP A 249 5.03 -15.45 29.88
N PHE A 250 3.73 -15.13 29.94
CA PHE A 250 2.71 -15.58 28.99
C PHE A 250 2.97 -15.06 27.58
N PHE A 251 3.74 -13.98 27.47
CA PHE A 251 4.17 -13.47 26.17
C PHE A 251 5.26 -14.37 25.56
N ALA A 252 6.17 -14.96 26.34
CA ALA A 252 7.13 -15.94 25.84
C ALA A 252 6.45 -17.17 25.21
N ARG A 253 5.29 -17.61 25.72
CA ARG A 253 4.46 -18.65 25.08
C ARG A 253 3.87 -18.20 23.74
N PHE A 254 3.51 -16.93 23.64
CA PHE A 254 3.03 -16.33 22.39
C PHE A 254 4.18 -16.12 21.39
N GLU A 255 5.39 -15.87 21.84
CA GLU A 255 6.58 -15.82 20.97
C GLU A 255 6.93 -17.21 20.43
N SER A 256 6.96 -18.23 21.30
CA SER A 256 7.36 -19.60 20.92
C SER A 256 6.35 -20.28 19.97
N ALA A 257 5.06 -19.98 20.12
CA ALA A 257 4.02 -20.50 19.22
C ALA A 257 4.06 -19.88 17.80
N SER A 258 4.93 -18.89 17.53
CA SER A 258 5.19 -18.43 16.16
C SER A 258 6.28 -19.23 15.44
N LEU A 259 6.99 -20.12 16.16
CA LEU A 259 8.04 -20.99 15.60
C LEU A 259 7.52 -22.39 15.24
N SER A 260 6.37 -22.81 15.78
CA SER A 260 5.67 -24.02 15.34
C SER A 260 4.70 -23.67 14.20
N GLU A 261 4.72 -24.45 13.12
CA GLU A 261 3.91 -24.31 11.91
C GLU A 261 2.39 -24.51 12.13
N GLU A 262 1.93 -24.71 13.36
CA GLU A 262 0.55 -25.10 13.71
C GLU A 262 -0.53 -24.06 13.39
N PHE A 263 -0.18 -22.85 12.95
CA PHE A 263 -1.13 -21.84 12.49
C PHE A 263 -1.05 -21.54 10.98
N ALA A 264 -0.17 -22.22 10.24
CA ALA A 264 0.03 -21.99 8.81
C ALA A 264 -0.89 -22.83 7.90
N ASP A 265 -1.65 -23.77 8.46
CA ASP A 265 -2.33 -24.82 7.68
C ASP A 265 -3.81 -24.57 7.37
N ASN A 266 -4.19 -23.29 7.22
CA ASN A 266 -5.40 -22.94 6.47
C ASN A 266 -4.99 -22.35 5.11
N ASN A 267 -4.30 -23.17 4.34
CA ASN A 267 -4.27 -23.08 2.88
C ASN A 267 -5.68 -23.42 2.37
N THR A 268 -6.59 -22.45 2.43
CA THR A 268 -7.78 -22.46 1.59
C THR A 268 -7.61 -21.36 0.58
N SER A 269 -7.18 -21.76 -0.61
CA SER A 269 -7.49 -21.10 -1.87
C SER A 269 -8.99 -20.80 -1.89
N GLY A 270 -9.38 -19.60 -1.51
CA GLY A 270 -10.77 -19.20 -1.40
C GLY A 270 -10.89 -17.74 -1.06
N ASN A 271 -11.10 -16.92 -2.09
CA ASN A 271 -11.60 -15.55 -2.07
C ASN A 271 -11.07 -14.61 -0.97
N GLU A 272 -10.35 -13.56 -1.40
CA GLU A 272 -9.92 -12.40 -0.60
C GLU A 272 -11.06 -11.55 0.02
N THR A 273 -12.25 -12.11 0.25
CA THR A 273 -13.44 -11.40 0.76
C THR A 273 -13.93 -11.85 2.13
N GLU A 274 -13.31 -12.84 2.79
CA GLU A 274 -13.57 -13.02 4.22
C GLU A 274 -12.73 -12.02 5.00
N GLU A 275 -13.34 -10.85 5.21
CA GLU A 275 -12.98 -9.82 6.16
C GLU A 275 -12.78 -10.48 7.53
N TYR A 276 -11.54 -10.93 7.79
CA TYR A 276 -11.17 -11.47 9.08
C TYR A 276 -11.35 -10.34 10.09
N ASP A 277 -12.45 -10.36 10.83
CA ASP A 277 -12.78 -9.30 11.77
C ASP A 277 -11.76 -9.33 12.91
N TYR A 278 -10.67 -8.59 12.75
CA TYR A 278 -9.58 -8.49 13.72
C TYR A 278 -10.06 -7.97 15.09
N SER A 279 -11.23 -7.31 15.13
CA SER A 279 -11.88 -6.95 16.39
C SER A 279 -12.30 -8.19 17.19
N THR A 280 -12.55 -9.33 16.53
CA THR A 280 -12.92 -10.60 17.16
C THR A 280 -11.73 -11.39 17.69
N PHE A 281 -10.55 -11.35 17.06
CA PHE A 281 -9.37 -12.08 17.57
C PHE A 281 -8.97 -11.59 18.97
N GLY A 282 -8.91 -10.27 19.15
CA GLY A 282 -8.66 -9.66 20.45
C GLY A 282 -9.75 -9.97 21.49
N LYS A 283 -10.99 -10.23 21.07
CA LYS A 283 -12.09 -10.67 21.96
C LYS A 283 -11.95 -12.16 22.31
N LYS A 284 -11.67 -13.02 21.32
CA LYS A 284 -11.56 -14.48 21.45
C LYS A 284 -10.39 -14.92 22.33
N HIS A 285 -9.34 -14.10 22.43
CA HIS A 285 -8.16 -14.41 23.24
C HIS A 285 -8.00 -13.44 24.41
N GLN A 286 -9.06 -12.70 24.76
CA GLN A 286 -9.05 -11.75 25.87
C GLN A 286 -8.87 -12.45 27.21
N GLU A 287 -9.46 -13.62 27.40
CA GLU A 287 -9.35 -14.38 28.65
C GLU A 287 -7.96 -14.98 28.83
N THR A 288 -7.37 -15.51 27.75
CA THR A 288 -6.04 -16.13 27.77
C THR A 288 -4.91 -15.10 27.84
N PHE A 289 -5.06 -13.96 27.17
CA PHE A 289 -4.03 -12.92 27.10
C PHE A 289 -4.62 -11.51 27.30
N PRO A 290 -5.11 -11.16 28.50
CA PRO A 290 -5.89 -9.93 28.71
C PRO A 290 -5.15 -8.65 28.35
N PHE A 291 -3.88 -8.56 28.74
CA PHE A 291 -3.07 -7.35 28.48
C PHE A 291 -2.56 -7.29 27.04
N LEU A 292 -2.20 -8.43 26.44
CA LEU A 292 -1.78 -8.52 25.04
C LEU A 292 -2.95 -8.19 24.11
N SER A 293 -4.13 -8.74 24.37
CA SER A 293 -5.36 -8.48 23.62
C SER A 293 -5.80 -7.03 23.74
N LYS A 294 -5.65 -6.42 24.92
CA LYS A 294 -5.86 -4.97 25.11
C LYS A 294 -4.88 -4.15 24.29
N TYR A 295 -3.61 -4.52 24.27
CA TYR A 295 -2.60 -3.84 23.46
C TYR A 295 -2.83 -4.02 21.95
N ALA A 296 -3.12 -5.24 21.50
CA ALA A 296 -3.40 -5.57 20.11
C ALA A 296 -4.55 -4.74 19.55
N ARG A 297 -5.67 -4.62 20.29
CA ARG A 297 -6.77 -3.73 19.90
C ARG A 297 -6.33 -2.27 19.80
N SER A 298 -5.54 -1.81 20.77
CA SER A 298 -5.08 -0.42 20.80
C SER A 298 -4.11 -0.07 19.67
N ILE A 299 -3.26 -1.00 19.23
CA ILE A 299 -2.29 -0.73 18.16
C ILE A 299 -2.91 -0.94 16.78
N LEU A 300 -3.80 -1.91 16.62
CA LEU A 300 -4.50 -2.18 15.36
C LEU A 300 -5.58 -1.13 15.04
N SER A 301 -6.05 -0.37 16.04
CA SER A 301 -6.96 0.77 15.82
C SER A 301 -6.25 2.02 15.31
N ILE A 302 -4.91 2.03 15.27
CA ILE A 302 -4.15 3.16 14.73
C ILE A 302 -4.20 3.05 13.20
N PRO A 303 -4.68 4.08 12.47
CA PRO A 303 -4.61 4.07 11.01
C PRO A 303 -3.15 4.22 10.55
N ALA A 304 -2.79 3.53 9.47
CA ALA A 304 -1.45 3.65 8.90
C ALA A 304 -1.19 5.03 8.28
N THR A 305 -2.25 5.76 7.87
CA THR A 305 -2.11 7.06 7.22
C THR A 305 -2.93 8.14 7.91
N ARG A 306 -2.44 9.37 7.82
CA ARG A 306 -3.22 10.57 8.17
C ARG A 306 -4.21 10.95 7.06
N THR A 307 -4.06 10.40 5.86
CA THR A 307 -4.88 10.70 4.68
C THR A 307 -6.24 10.00 4.67
N ASN A 308 -6.53 9.08 5.60
CA ASN A 308 -7.84 8.42 5.67
C ASN A 308 -8.98 9.45 5.85
N VAL A 309 -8.78 10.42 6.74
CA VAL A 309 -9.74 11.52 6.96
C VAL A 309 -9.84 12.45 5.75
N GLU A 310 -8.79 12.62 4.94
CA GLU A 310 -8.86 13.47 3.73
C GLU A 310 -9.86 12.94 2.71
N ARG A 311 -10.04 11.61 2.60
CA ARG A 311 -11.02 11.02 1.68
C ARG A 311 -12.45 11.31 2.14
N GLU A 312 -12.71 11.22 3.44
CA GLU A 312 -14.00 11.56 4.03
C GLU A 312 -14.31 13.05 3.85
N PHE A 313 -13.33 13.93 4.10
CA PHE A 313 -13.48 15.37 3.82
C PHE A 313 -13.70 15.67 2.33
N SER A 314 -13.05 14.93 1.42
CA SER A 314 -13.25 15.10 -0.02
C SER A 314 -14.63 14.59 -0.49
N ALA A 315 -15.21 13.61 0.19
CA ALA A 315 -16.55 13.09 -0.13
C ALA A 315 -17.67 14.00 0.40
N ALA A 316 -17.39 14.78 1.45
CA ALA A 316 -18.34 15.69 2.08
C ALA A 316 -18.42 17.09 1.43
N GLY A 317 -17.44 17.45 0.59
CA GLY A 317 -17.37 18.73 -0.13
C GLY A 317 -17.82 18.61 -1.57
#